data_AF-A0A3C1L510-F1
#
_entry.id   AF-A0A3C1L510-F1
#
_cell.length_a   1.000
_cell.length_b   1.000
_cell.length_c   1.000
_cell.angle_alpha   90.00
_cell.angle_beta   90.00
_cell.angle_gamma   90.00
#
_symmetry.space_group_name_H-M   'P 1'
#
loop_
_entity.id
_entity.type
_entity.pdbx_description
1 polymer ?
#
loop_
_entity_poly.entity_id
_entity_poly.type
_entity_poly.pdbx_seq_one_letter_code
_entity_poly.pdbx_strand_id
1 'polypeptide(L)'
;RLTALGVLAELGDLPNMQYVADQYKGNSWDPENKSFAPTDHGRTGIIYRKDLVPAPPTSWAEFFAMAPQYSGKVAMLDYQGSVIDNVLVMLGKPVGSTDEADLAAVLEVLTTVKPHLLAISTEVGKAVAAGDAVMAMCDAYDAQLALTTNPDVAFVDPSEGQVGYLEGLAILDGPRNDLARAFVDFFLAPENYAAFINNVASPYVQPDNAGIDPVLTESPVINPSAAVVAKLSYHVFLGDDQPKFDAVWDAFKAA
;
A
#
# COMPACT_ATOMS: atom_id res chain seq x y z
N ARG A 1 3.26 16.11 -2.79
CA ARG A 1 2.45 17.03 -3.62
C ARG A 1 1.84 18.19 -2.84
N LEU A 2 0.91 17.97 -1.90
CA LEU A 2 0.16 19.06 -1.24
C LEU A 2 1.07 20.02 -0.45
N THR A 3 2.08 19.51 0.25
CA THR A 3 3.11 20.35 0.90
C THR A 3 3.82 21.26 -0.09
N ALA A 4 4.23 20.74 -1.26
CA ALA A 4 4.89 21.51 -2.30
C ALA A 4 3.97 22.59 -2.93
N LEU A 5 2.66 22.36 -2.92
CA LEU A 5 1.68 23.36 -3.36
C LEU A 5 1.41 24.45 -2.31
N GLY A 6 1.87 24.28 -1.07
CA GLY A 6 1.67 25.26 0.01
C GLY A 6 0.20 25.43 0.43
N VAL A 7 -0.61 24.37 0.26
CA VAL A 7 -2.07 24.42 0.51
C VAL A 7 -2.49 23.80 1.84
N LEU A 8 -1.52 23.36 2.65
CA LEU A 8 -1.79 22.70 3.93
C LEU A 8 -1.73 23.70 5.08
N ALA A 9 -2.69 23.62 6.01
CA ALA A 9 -2.59 24.27 7.29
C ALA A 9 -1.60 23.52 8.19
N GLU A 10 -0.95 24.25 9.10
CA GLU A 10 -0.19 23.61 10.18
C GLU A 10 -1.14 22.87 11.13
N LEU A 11 -0.74 21.68 11.59
CA LEU A 11 -1.46 20.88 12.58
C LEU A 11 -1.46 21.54 13.97
N GLY A 12 -0.42 22.32 14.30
CA GLY A 12 -0.25 22.90 15.62
C GLY A 12 0.03 21.85 16.70
N ASP A 13 -0.38 22.13 17.94
CA ASP A 13 -0.24 21.20 19.06
C ASP A 13 -1.38 20.17 19.04
N LEU A 14 -1.02 18.89 18.88
CA LEU A 14 -1.94 17.75 18.90
C LEU A 14 -1.49 16.79 20.00
N PRO A 15 -2.03 16.89 21.23
CA PRO A 15 -1.63 16.06 22.36
C PRO A 15 -1.59 14.55 22.05
N ASN A 16 -2.53 14.03 21.25
CA ASN A 16 -2.61 12.60 20.93
C ASN A 16 -1.58 12.15 19.87
N MET A 17 -0.84 13.07 19.24
CA MET A 17 0.32 12.74 18.38
C MET A 17 1.42 12.00 19.16
N GLN A 18 1.42 12.09 20.50
CA GLN A 18 2.35 11.33 21.35
C GLN A 18 2.19 9.81 21.22
N TYR A 19 1.01 9.32 20.83
CA TYR A 19 0.74 7.88 20.67
C TYR A 19 1.25 7.31 19.34
N VAL A 20 1.49 8.18 18.34
CA VAL A 20 2.11 7.78 17.08
C VAL A 20 3.58 7.46 17.35
N ALA A 21 4.06 6.29 16.95
CA ALA A 21 5.45 5.91 17.14
C ALA A 21 6.39 6.79 16.29
N ASP A 22 7.57 7.09 16.83
CA ASP A 22 8.50 8.06 16.24
C ASP A 22 9.04 7.65 14.87
N GLN A 23 9.06 6.36 14.56
CA GLN A 23 9.48 5.86 13.24
C GLN A 23 8.55 6.29 12.07
N TYR A 24 7.32 6.72 12.38
CA TYR A 24 6.36 7.23 11.38
C TYR A 24 6.36 8.77 11.28
N LYS A 25 7.21 9.43 12.09
CA LYS A 25 7.37 10.88 12.17
C LYS A 25 8.64 11.31 11.42
N GLY A 26 8.75 12.60 11.11
CA GLY A 26 9.95 13.20 10.52
C GLY A 26 10.21 12.79 9.07
N ASN A 27 9.15 12.57 8.28
CA ASN A 27 9.27 12.13 6.89
C ASN A 27 9.98 13.19 6.02
N SER A 28 10.62 12.77 4.93
CA SER A 28 11.43 13.69 4.08
C SER A 28 10.63 14.87 3.51
N TRP A 29 9.33 14.73 3.34
CA TRP A 29 8.40 15.78 2.89
C TRP A 29 7.74 16.58 4.02
N ASP A 30 7.83 16.12 5.27
CA ASP A 30 7.35 16.83 6.47
C ASP A 30 8.25 16.55 7.69
N PRO A 31 9.51 17.06 7.69
CA PRO A 31 10.52 16.66 8.69
C PRO A 31 10.18 17.10 10.11
N GLU A 32 9.32 18.09 10.26
CA GLU A 32 8.90 18.65 11.55
C GLU A 32 7.47 18.21 11.94
N ASN A 33 6.83 17.30 11.18
CA ASN A 33 5.43 16.87 11.36
C ASN A 33 4.44 18.05 11.47
N LYS A 34 4.67 19.11 10.70
CA LYS A 34 3.85 20.33 10.78
C LYS A 34 2.52 20.18 10.08
N SER A 35 2.38 19.25 9.14
CA SER A 35 1.25 19.23 8.20
C SER A 35 0.62 17.85 8.02
N PHE A 36 1.25 16.80 8.54
CA PHE A 36 0.85 15.41 8.36
C PHE A 36 0.85 14.63 9.67
N ALA A 37 -0.32 14.04 9.98
CA ALA A 37 -0.54 13.17 11.12
C ALA A 37 -0.67 11.71 10.62
N PRO A 38 0.35 10.86 10.83
CA PRO A 38 0.30 9.47 10.41
C PRO A 38 -0.86 8.71 11.06
N THR A 39 -1.56 7.89 10.29
CA THR A 39 -2.68 7.06 10.79
C THR A 39 -2.39 5.59 10.64
N ASP A 40 -1.84 5.18 9.53
CA ASP A 40 -1.62 3.78 9.20
C ASP A 40 -0.58 3.68 8.10
N HIS A 41 -0.10 2.47 7.90
CA HIS A 41 0.92 2.21 6.91
C HIS A 41 0.64 0.85 6.28
N GLY A 42 1.39 0.52 5.25
CA GLY A 42 1.24 -0.80 4.68
C GLY A 42 2.27 -1.08 3.62
N ARG A 43 1.99 -2.15 2.90
CA ARG A 43 2.80 -2.62 1.80
C ARG A 43 1.95 -3.38 0.83
N THR A 44 2.37 -3.35 -0.42
CA THR A 44 1.77 -4.14 -1.49
C THR A 44 2.55 -5.43 -1.65
N GLY A 45 1.88 -6.57 -1.69
CA GLY A 45 2.47 -7.89 -1.90
C GLY A 45 1.56 -8.76 -2.75
N ILE A 46 1.67 -10.09 -2.60
CA ILE A 46 0.90 -11.04 -3.40
C ILE A 46 -0.12 -11.75 -2.51
N ILE A 47 -1.40 -11.56 -2.79
CA ILE A 47 -2.47 -12.38 -2.21
C ILE A 47 -2.76 -13.57 -3.13
N TYR A 48 -3.04 -14.75 -2.57
CA TYR A 48 -3.37 -15.94 -3.36
C TYR A 48 -4.29 -16.92 -2.63
N ARG A 49 -4.85 -17.88 -3.38
CA ARG A 49 -5.65 -19.01 -2.89
C ARG A 49 -4.80 -20.26 -2.73
N LYS A 50 -4.54 -20.68 -1.48
CA LYS A 50 -3.71 -21.87 -1.14
C LYS A 50 -4.22 -23.16 -1.75
N ASP A 51 -5.54 -23.32 -1.82
CA ASP A 51 -6.21 -24.49 -2.38
C ASP A 51 -6.14 -24.55 -3.92
N LEU A 52 -5.94 -23.41 -4.59
CA LEU A 52 -5.89 -23.31 -6.05
C LEU A 52 -4.48 -23.09 -6.60
N VAL A 53 -3.56 -22.58 -5.78
CA VAL A 53 -2.16 -22.31 -6.12
C VAL A 53 -1.26 -23.03 -5.10
N PRO A 54 -1.06 -24.34 -5.25
CA PRO A 54 -0.33 -25.15 -4.26
C PRO A 54 1.18 -24.84 -4.19
N ALA A 55 1.74 -24.28 -5.26
CA ALA A 55 3.09 -23.73 -5.30
C ALA A 55 2.98 -22.22 -5.56
N PRO A 56 2.82 -21.39 -4.51
CA PRO A 56 2.62 -19.97 -4.67
C PRO A 56 3.89 -19.26 -5.15
N PRO A 57 3.76 -18.12 -5.85
CA PRO A 57 4.91 -17.29 -6.15
C PRO A 57 5.54 -16.78 -4.85
N THR A 58 6.85 -16.71 -4.83
CA THR A 58 7.67 -16.18 -3.72
C THR A 58 8.28 -14.82 -4.05
N SER A 59 8.08 -14.36 -5.27
CA SER A 59 8.73 -13.19 -5.86
C SER A 59 7.79 -12.50 -6.84
N TRP A 60 8.03 -11.22 -7.15
CA TRP A 60 7.28 -10.51 -8.18
C TRP A 60 7.52 -11.14 -9.55
N ALA A 61 8.76 -11.55 -9.83
CA ALA A 61 9.11 -12.23 -11.07
C ALA A 61 8.31 -13.53 -11.27
N GLU A 62 8.15 -14.33 -10.20
CA GLU A 62 7.33 -15.54 -10.23
C GLU A 62 5.84 -15.22 -10.41
N PHE A 63 5.32 -14.17 -9.75
CA PHE A 63 3.93 -13.74 -9.93
C PHE A 63 3.61 -13.45 -11.41
N PHE A 64 4.44 -12.64 -12.08
CA PHE A 64 4.24 -12.34 -13.49
C PHE A 64 4.47 -13.57 -14.39
N ALA A 65 5.48 -14.39 -14.11
CA ALA A 65 5.76 -15.60 -14.88
C ALA A 65 4.66 -16.69 -14.75
N MET A 66 3.96 -16.71 -13.62
CA MET A 66 2.86 -17.65 -13.37
C MET A 66 1.54 -17.17 -13.97
N ALA A 67 1.38 -15.88 -14.29
CA ALA A 67 0.10 -15.35 -14.76
C ALA A 67 -0.47 -16.06 -16.01
N PRO A 68 0.32 -16.45 -17.03
CA PRO A 68 -0.19 -17.23 -18.16
C PRO A 68 -0.81 -18.58 -17.77
N GLN A 69 -0.31 -19.22 -16.70
CA GLN A 69 -0.84 -20.50 -16.21
C GLN A 69 -2.23 -20.35 -15.60
N TYR A 70 -2.55 -19.14 -15.11
CA TYR A 70 -3.82 -18.77 -14.51
C TYR A 70 -4.54 -17.69 -15.31
N SER A 71 -4.42 -17.73 -16.63
CA SER A 71 -4.98 -16.72 -17.54
C SER A 71 -6.49 -16.50 -17.28
N GLY A 72 -6.88 -15.24 -17.13
CA GLY A 72 -8.24 -14.82 -16.78
C GLY A 72 -8.59 -14.99 -15.30
N LYS A 73 -7.62 -15.36 -14.45
CA LYS A 73 -7.78 -15.53 -12.99
C LYS A 73 -6.71 -14.83 -12.17
N VAL A 74 -5.98 -13.89 -12.76
CA VAL A 74 -5.02 -13.03 -12.03
C VAL A 74 -5.58 -11.63 -11.95
N ALA A 75 -5.51 -10.97 -10.80
CA ALA A 75 -5.91 -9.56 -10.70
C ALA A 75 -4.71 -8.65 -10.44
N MET A 76 -4.80 -7.41 -10.89
CA MET A 76 -3.84 -6.36 -10.59
C MET A 76 -4.52 -5.25 -9.79
N LEU A 77 -3.81 -4.72 -8.80
CA LEU A 77 -4.24 -3.57 -8.02
C LEU A 77 -4.39 -2.33 -8.92
N ASP A 78 -5.46 -1.54 -8.76
CA ASP A 78 -5.66 -0.27 -9.48
C ASP A 78 -5.01 0.91 -8.74
N TYR A 79 -3.73 0.78 -8.38
CA TYR A 79 -2.92 1.85 -7.84
C TYR A 79 -1.65 2.01 -8.67
N GLN A 80 -1.64 3.02 -9.54
CA GLN A 80 -0.56 3.29 -10.48
C GLN A 80 0.82 3.27 -9.82
N GLY A 81 1.01 4.07 -8.76
CA GLY A 81 2.29 4.16 -8.07
C GLY A 81 2.73 2.81 -7.54
N SER A 82 1.85 2.11 -6.80
CA SER A 82 2.12 0.79 -6.23
C SER A 82 2.50 -0.23 -7.30
N VAL A 83 1.78 -0.27 -8.42
CA VAL A 83 2.07 -1.22 -9.49
C VAL A 83 3.40 -0.91 -10.18
N ILE A 84 3.59 0.34 -10.62
CA ILE A 84 4.81 0.73 -11.36
C ILE A 84 6.03 0.56 -10.47
N ASP A 85 5.98 1.03 -9.22
CA ASP A 85 7.13 0.96 -8.32
C ASP A 85 7.46 -0.47 -7.89
N ASN A 86 6.47 -1.36 -7.70
CA ASN A 86 6.77 -2.77 -7.43
C ASN A 86 7.37 -3.48 -8.66
N VAL A 87 6.99 -3.10 -9.88
CA VAL A 87 7.66 -3.60 -11.10
C VAL A 87 9.09 -3.05 -11.19
N LEU A 88 9.33 -1.79 -10.83
CA LEU A 88 10.70 -1.24 -10.73
C LEU A 88 11.55 -2.00 -9.71
N VAL A 89 11.00 -2.30 -8.52
CA VAL A 89 11.67 -3.11 -7.49
C VAL A 89 12.01 -4.50 -8.03
N MET A 90 11.08 -5.17 -8.70
CA MET A 90 11.33 -6.47 -9.35
C MET A 90 12.49 -6.39 -10.37
N LEU A 91 12.55 -5.31 -11.15
CA LEU A 91 13.59 -5.07 -12.15
C LEU A 91 14.92 -4.58 -11.54
N GLY A 92 15.02 -4.46 -10.21
CA GLY A 92 16.20 -3.96 -9.52
C GLY A 92 16.47 -2.47 -9.76
N LYS A 93 15.42 -1.70 -10.06
CA LYS A 93 15.47 -0.26 -10.34
C LYS A 93 15.04 0.57 -9.13
N PRO A 94 15.51 1.83 -9.00
CA PRO A 94 15.04 2.72 -7.94
C PRO A 94 13.53 2.94 -8.02
N VAL A 95 12.86 2.95 -6.86
CA VAL A 95 11.46 3.39 -6.75
C VAL A 95 11.35 4.84 -7.23
N GLY A 96 10.32 5.11 -8.04
CA GLY A 96 10.12 6.39 -8.70
C GLY A 96 11.10 6.71 -9.82
N SER A 97 11.83 5.73 -10.37
CA SER A 97 12.65 5.95 -11.56
C SER A 97 11.78 6.44 -12.72
N THR A 98 12.16 7.58 -13.29
CA THR A 98 11.50 8.19 -14.45
C THR A 98 12.37 8.14 -15.70
N ASP A 99 13.40 7.28 -15.69
CA ASP A 99 14.26 7.02 -16.83
C ASP A 99 13.46 6.30 -17.92
N GLU A 100 13.58 6.76 -19.16
CA GLU A 100 12.77 6.24 -20.28
C GLU A 100 12.95 4.73 -20.49
N ALA A 101 14.17 4.22 -20.28
CA ALA A 101 14.47 2.79 -20.40
C ALA A 101 13.83 1.96 -19.29
N ASP A 102 13.77 2.49 -18.07
CA ASP A 102 13.14 1.81 -16.94
C ASP A 102 11.61 1.76 -17.13
N LEU A 103 11.01 2.87 -17.54
CA LEU A 103 9.57 2.95 -17.81
C LEU A 103 9.14 2.09 -19.00
N ALA A 104 9.99 1.99 -20.04
CA ALA A 104 9.75 1.07 -21.15
C ALA A 104 9.74 -0.40 -20.70
N ALA A 105 10.70 -0.78 -19.83
CA ALA A 105 10.76 -2.13 -19.27
C ALA A 105 9.55 -2.43 -18.35
N VAL A 106 9.10 -1.45 -17.55
CA VAL A 106 7.87 -1.57 -16.76
C VAL A 106 6.67 -1.83 -17.68
N LEU A 107 6.52 -1.01 -18.73
CA LEU A 107 5.39 -1.15 -19.65
C LEU A 107 5.41 -2.52 -20.36
N GLU A 108 6.58 -3.02 -20.74
CA GLU A 108 6.73 -4.36 -21.31
C GLU A 108 6.21 -5.46 -20.38
N VAL A 109 6.57 -5.44 -19.09
CA VAL A 109 6.07 -6.39 -18.09
C VAL A 109 4.55 -6.28 -17.96
N LEU A 110 4.02 -5.06 -17.83
CA LEU A 110 2.60 -4.80 -17.62
C LEU A 110 1.74 -5.17 -18.83
N THR A 111 2.20 -4.86 -20.04
CA THR A 111 1.50 -5.26 -21.28
C THR A 111 1.58 -6.76 -21.54
N THR A 112 2.67 -7.42 -21.13
CA THR A 112 2.79 -8.88 -21.23
C THR A 112 1.80 -9.60 -20.31
N VAL A 113 1.60 -9.10 -19.08
CA VAL A 113 0.66 -9.73 -18.14
C VAL A 113 -0.81 -9.41 -18.46
N LYS A 114 -1.07 -8.24 -19.07
CA LYS A 114 -2.42 -7.70 -19.32
C LYS A 114 -3.44 -8.70 -19.91
N PRO A 115 -3.12 -9.52 -20.94
CA PRO A 115 -4.08 -10.47 -21.52
C PRO A 115 -4.48 -11.60 -20.56
N HIS A 116 -3.72 -11.81 -19.49
CA HIS A 116 -3.96 -12.85 -18.48
C HIS A 116 -4.74 -12.34 -17.27
N LEU A 117 -5.00 -11.04 -17.19
CA LEU A 117 -5.71 -10.45 -16.07
C LEU A 117 -7.21 -10.69 -16.17
N LEU A 118 -7.81 -11.08 -15.05
CA LEU A 118 -9.25 -10.98 -14.80
C LEU A 118 -9.68 -9.52 -14.78
N ALA A 119 -8.97 -8.69 -14.01
CA ALA A 119 -9.30 -7.30 -13.78
C ALA A 119 -8.10 -6.49 -13.30
N ILE A 120 -8.19 -5.17 -13.49
CA ILE A 120 -7.44 -4.16 -12.73
C ILE A 120 -8.47 -3.51 -11.80
N SER A 121 -8.30 -3.62 -10.49
CA SER A 121 -9.33 -3.22 -9.52
C SER A 121 -8.73 -2.81 -8.18
N THR A 122 -9.49 -2.07 -7.38
CA THR A 122 -9.18 -1.82 -5.96
C THR A 122 -9.69 -2.93 -5.03
N GLU A 123 -10.50 -3.87 -5.54
CA GLU A 123 -11.18 -4.92 -4.74
C GLU A 123 -10.57 -6.31 -4.97
N VAL A 124 -9.26 -6.36 -5.20
CA VAL A 124 -8.55 -7.59 -5.59
C VAL A 124 -8.55 -8.65 -4.49
N GLY A 125 -8.48 -8.26 -3.21
CA GLY A 125 -8.57 -9.18 -2.09
C GLY A 125 -9.89 -9.94 -2.05
N LYS A 126 -11.01 -9.22 -2.29
CA LYS A 126 -12.34 -9.84 -2.39
C LYS A 126 -12.46 -10.79 -3.58
N ALA A 127 -11.93 -10.41 -4.75
CA ALA A 127 -11.94 -11.28 -5.92
C ALA A 127 -11.17 -12.60 -5.67
N VAL A 128 -10.06 -12.53 -4.93
CA VAL A 128 -9.27 -13.71 -4.55
C VAL A 128 -9.98 -14.53 -3.48
N ALA A 129 -10.57 -13.90 -2.45
CA ALA A 129 -11.37 -14.59 -1.44
C ALA A 129 -12.58 -15.33 -2.05
N ALA A 130 -13.24 -14.74 -3.05
CA ALA A 130 -14.36 -15.35 -3.77
C ALA A 130 -13.91 -16.50 -4.71
N GLY A 131 -12.63 -16.53 -5.10
CA GLY A 131 -12.09 -17.50 -6.05
C GLY A 131 -12.29 -17.12 -7.53
N ASP A 132 -12.75 -15.90 -7.80
CA ASP A 132 -12.80 -15.35 -9.16
C ASP A 132 -11.37 -15.16 -9.70
N ALA A 133 -10.48 -14.64 -8.84
CA ALA A 133 -9.04 -14.65 -9.04
C ALA A 133 -8.38 -15.69 -8.12
N VAL A 134 -7.26 -16.27 -8.56
CA VAL A 134 -6.45 -17.21 -7.76
C VAL A 134 -5.25 -16.53 -7.12
N MET A 135 -4.79 -15.41 -7.69
CA MET A 135 -3.74 -14.57 -7.12
C MET A 135 -3.87 -13.13 -7.63
N ALA A 136 -3.36 -12.18 -6.85
CA ALA A 136 -3.32 -10.78 -7.22
C ALA A 136 -2.16 -10.02 -6.56
N MET A 137 -1.70 -8.95 -7.20
CA MET A 137 -0.99 -7.88 -6.50
C MET A 137 -2.01 -7.17 -5.60
N CYS A 138 -1.74 -7.06 -4.30
CA CYS A 138 -2.72 -6.64 -3.30
C CYS A 138 -2.05 -5.95 -2.11
N ASP A 139 -2.75 -5.01 -1.50
CA ASP A 139 -2.31 -4.40 -0.25
C ASP A 139 -2.53 -5.33 0.95
N ALA A 140 -1.60 -5.31 1.90
CA ALA A 140 -1.63 -6.23 3.04
C ALA A 140 -2.92 -6.12 3.88
N TYR A 141 -3.50 -4.92 4.04
CA TYR A 141 -4.75 -4.75 4.78
C TYR A 141 -5.94 -5.42 4.07
N ASP A 142 -6.02 -5.32 2.73
CA ASP A 142 -7.09 -5.96 1.94
C ASP A 142 -6.92 -7.49 1.96
N ALA A 143 -5.68 -7.98 1.95
CA ALA A 143 -5.39 -9.39 2.17
C ALA A 143 -5.79 -9.86 3.58
N GLN A 144 -5.58 -9.04 4.60
CA GLN A 144 -6.02 -9.34 5.96
C GLN A 144 -7.55 -9.41 6.06
N LEU A 145 -8.28 -8.47 5.43
CA LEU A 145 -9.73 -8.51 5.37
C LEU A 145 -10.23 -9.76 4.63
N ALA A 146 -9.62 -10.09 3.49
CA ALA A 146 -9.92 -11.29 2.73
C ALA A 146 -9.77 -12.57 3.57
N LEU A 147 -8.70 -12.67 4.38
CA LEU A 147 -8.47 -13.80 5.31
C LEU A 147 -9.60 -13.99 6.33
N THR A 148 -10.26 -12.92 6.77
CA THR A 148 -11.41 -13.03 7.69
C THR A 148 -12.62 -13.69 7.06
N THR A 149 -12.73 -13.63 5.72
CA THR A 149 -13.86 -14.18 4.96
C THR A 149 -13.55 -15.55 4.35
N ASN A 150 -12.27 -15.82 4.05
CA ASN A 150 -11.85 -17.10 3.48
C ASN A 150 -10.47 -17.52 4.04
N PRO A 151 -10.41 -18.59 4.87
CA PRO A 151 -9.16 -19.05 5.47
C PRO A 151 -8.18 -19.69 4.46
N ASP A 152 -8.60 -19.97 3.22
CA ASP A 152 -7.72 -20.48 2.16
C ASP A 152 -6.93 -19.37 1.46
N VAL A 153 -7.19 -18.10 1.79
CA VAL A 153 -6.34 -16.99 1.37
C VAL A 153 -5.00 -17.05 2.10
N ALA A 154 -3.95 -16.55 1.46
CA ALA A 154 -2.67 -16.24 2.08
C ALA A 154 -1.99 -15.07 1.37
N PHE A 155 -0.98 -14.51 2.02
CA PHE A 155 -0.21 -13.36 1.55
C PHE A 155 1.28 -13.69 1.50
N VAL A 156 1.97 -13.20 0.48
CA VAL A 156 3.40 -13.34 0.28
C VAL A 156 4.04 -11.96 0.21
N ASP A 157 5.11 -11.80 1.00
CA ASP A 157 6.08 -10.72 0.86
C ASP A 157 7.13 -11.12 -0.19
N PRO A 158 7.19 -10.46 -1.35
CA PRO A 158 8.07 -10.85 -2.44
C PRO A 158 9.56 -10.71 -2.09
N SER A 159 10.36 -11.68 -2.53
CA SER A 159 11.77 -11.79 -2.13
C SER A 159 12.67 -10.62 -2.55
N GLU A 160 12.33 -9.94 -3.65
CA GLU A 160 12.99 -8.74 -4.18
C GLU A 160 12.82 -7.54 -3.25
N GLY A 161 11.80 -7.57 -2.39
CA GLY A 161 11.29 -6.40 -1.68
C GLY A 161 9.98 -5.93 -2.28
N GLN A 162 9.42 -4.87 -1.70
CA GLN A 162 8.13 -4.36 -2.09
C GLN A 162 7.95 -2.91 -1.66
N VAL A 163 6.94 -2.27 -2.22
CA VAL A 163 6.66 -0.89 -1.91
C VAL A 163 5.80 -0.79 -0.65
N GLY A 164 6.29 0.01 0.30
CA GLY A 164 5.56 0.45 1.46
C GLY A 164 4.95 1.83 1.25
N TYR A 165 3.91 2.13 2.02
CA TYR A 165 3.25 3.42 2.05
C TYR A 165 2.94 3.83 3.48
N LEU A 166 2.81 5.14 3.68
CA LEU A 166 2.38 5.76 4.93
C LEU A 166 1.17 6.64 4.62
N GLU A 167 0.07 6.37 5.30
CA GLU A 167 -1.17 7.13 5.20
C GLU A 167 -1.35 8.01 6.44
N GLY A 168 -2.18 9.04 6.28
CA GLY A 168 -2.37 10.00 7.34
C GLY A 168 -3.33 11.13 6.99
N LEU A 169 -3.61 11.93 8.00
CA LEU A 169 -4.46 13.10 7.90
C LEU A 169 -3.62 14.35 7.65
N ALA A 170 -4.06 15.15 6.69
CA ALA A 170 -3.55 16.49 6.43
C ALA A 170 -4.74 17.46 6.33
N ILE A 171 -4.53 18.70 6.77
CA ILE A 171 -5.58 19.74 6.78
C ILE A 171 -5.33 20.68 5.61
N LEU A 172 -6.27 20.79 4.67
CA LEU A 172 -6.26 21.87 3.69
C LEU A 172 -6.52 23.20 4.39
N ASP A 173 -5.75 24.23 4.05
CA ASP A 173 -5.89 25.54 4.67
C ASP A 173 -7.25 26.18 4.36
N GLY A 174 -7.94 26.62 5.42
CA GLY A 174 -9.30 27.14 5.31
C GLY A 174 -9.85 27.81 6.58
N PRO A 175 -11.14 28.20 6.56
CA PRO A 175 -11.72 29.03 7.62
C PRO A 175 -11.99 28.29 8.94
N ARG A 176 -11.83 26.95 8.99
CA ARG A 176 -12.19 26.09 10.13
C ARG A 176 -11.05 25.15 10.52
N ASN A 177 -9.81 25.62 10.36
CA ASN A 177 -8.61 24.86 10.70
C ASN A 177 -8.58 24.43 12.18
N ASP A 178 -9.14 25.24 13.07
CA ASP A 178 -9.30 24.95 14.49
C ASP A 178 -10.09 23.66 14.73
N LEU A 179 -11.24 23.50 14.06
CA LEU A 179 -12.06 22.29 14.17
C LEU A 179 -11.42 21.09 13.47
N ALA A 180 -10.73 21.32 12.35
CA ALA A 180 -10.01 20.26 11.67
C ALA A 180 -8.88 19.69 12.55
N ARG A 181 -8.12 20.55 13.25
CA ARG A 181 -7.11 20.12 14.22
C ARG A 181 -7.73 19.36 15.39
N ALA A 182 -8.84 19.86 15.93
CA ALA A 182 -9.56 19.16 17.00
C ALA A 182 -10.03 17.76 16.56
N PHE A 183 -10.44 17.61 15.30
CA PHE A 183 -10.79 16.30 14.73
C PHE A 183 -9.57 15.39 14.59
N VAL A 184 -8.44 15.88 14.09
CA VAL A 184 -7.21 15.07 13.99
C VAL A 184 -6.75 14.61 15.38
N ASP A 185 -6.76 15.50 16.37
CA ASP A 185 -6.41 15.12 17.75
C ASP A 185 -7.41 14.09 18.31
N PHE A 186 -8.71 14.30 18.13
CA PHE A 186 -9.75 13.33 18.51
C PHE A 186 -9.54 11.97 17.84
N PHE A 187 -9.24 11.93 16.54
CA PHE A 187 -8.99 10.71 15.78
C PHE A 187 -7.82 9.90 16.37
N LEU A 188 -6.74 10.58 16.74
CA LEU A 188 -5.54 9.95 17.30
C LEU A 188 -5.70 9.50 18.75
N ALA A 189 -6.81 9.82 19.43
CA ALA A 189 -7.07 9.29 20.77
C ALA A 189 -7.13 7.75 20.72
N PRO A 190 -6.50 7.02 21.66
CA PRO A 190 -6.32 5.57 21.53
C PRO A 190 -7.61 4.76 21.28
N GLU A 191 -8.72 5.11 21.94
CA GLU A 191 -10.01 4.42 21.75
C GLU A 191 -10.57 4.60 20.33
N ASN A 192 -10.53 5.83 19.81
CA ASN A 192 -11.01 6.14 18.46
C ASN A 192 -10.11 5.52 17.39
N TYR A 193 -8.80 5.60 17.62
CA TYR A 193 -7.80 5.00 16.75
C TYR A 193 -7.94 3.48 16.68
N ALA A 194 -8.13 2.82 17.81
CA ALA A 194 -8.37 1.37 17.86
C ALA A 194 -9.65 0.97 17.09
N ALA A 195 -10.74 1.73 17.26
CA ALA A 195 -11.97 1.49 16.50
C ALA A 195 -11.77 1.62 14.99
N PHE A 196 -10.98 2.60 14.55
CA PHE A 196 -10.58 2.73 13.14
C PHE A 196 -9.81 1.49 12.66
N ILE A 197 -8.71 1.13 13.34
CA ILE A 197 -7.86 0.00 12.94
C ILE A 197 -8.61 -1.33 12.94
N ASN A 198 -9.44 -1.61 13.95
CA ASN A 198 -10.22 -2.84 14.01
C ASN A 198 -11.27 -2.93 12.89
N ASN A 199 -11.74 -1.79 12.38
CA ASN A 199 -12.67 -1.74 11.26
C ASN A 199 -11.99 -1.90 9.90
N VAL A 200 -10.82 -1.28 9.69
CA VAL A 200 -10.13 -1.32 8.38
C VAL A 200 -9.09 -2.44 8.26
N ALA A 201 -8.73 -3.08 9.38
CA ALA A 201 -7.70 -4.12 9.48
C ALA A 201 -6.34 -3.68 8.89
N SER A 202 -5.95 -2.43 9.11
CA SER A 202 -4.70 -1.84 8.57
C SER A 202 -3.55 -1.97 9.57
N PRO A 203 -2.28 -2.10 9.11
CA PRO A 203 -1.11 -1.88 9.96
C PRO A 203 -1.11 -0.48 10.58
N TYR A 204 -0.70 -0.40 11.83
CA TYR A 204 -0.99 0.74 12.69
C TYR A 204 0.28 1.45 13.19
N VAL A 205 0.14 2.74 13.45
CA VAL A 205 1.22 3.62 13.93
C VAL A 205 1.25 3.78 15.45
N GLN A 206 0.25 3.27 16.17
CA GLN A 206 0.19 3.26 17.65
C GLN A 206 0.43 1.83 18.20
N PRO A 207 1.68 1.34 18.26
CA PRO A 207 1.95 -0.06 18.56
C PRO A 207 1.56 -0.49 19.98
N ASP A 208 1.52 0.45 20.93
CA ASP A 208 1.19 0.18 22.33
C ASP A 208 -0.32 0.29 22.62
N ASN A 209 -1.15 0.46 21.60
CA ASN A 209 -2.58 0.63 21.77
C ASN A 209 -3.28 -0.72 22.05
N ALA A 210 -3.59 -0.96 23.33
CA ALA A 210 -4.24 -2.18 23.81
C ALA A 210 -5.70 -2.39 23.32
N GLY A 211 -6.30 -1.41 22.65
CA GLY A 211 -7.63 -1.53 22.07
C GLY A 211 -7.65 -2.23 20.70
N ILE A 212 -6.48 -2.44 20.08
CA ILE A 212 -6.37 -3.12 18.78
C ILE A 212 -6.53 -4.63 18.97
N ASP A 213 -7.35 -5.26 18.13
CA ASP A 213 -7.72 -6.67 18.29
C ASP A 213 -6.52 -7.62 18.08
N PRO A 214 -6.41 -8.70 18.88
CA PRO A 214 -5.31 -9.67 18.77
C PRO A 214 -5.15 -10.29 17.38
N VAL A 215 -6.26 -10.45 16.64
CA VAL A 215 -6.23 -10.97 15.26
C VAL A 215 -5.39 -10.09 14.32
N LEU A 216 -5.28 -8.80 14.61
CA LEU A 216 -4.43 -7.87 13.87
C LEU A 216 -3.02 -7.84 14.47
N THR A 217 -2.89 -7.72 15.79
CA THR A 217 -1.58 -7.61 16.44
C THR A 217 -0.72 -8.87 16.29
N GLU A 218 -1.34 -10.04 16.18
CA GLU A 218 -0.66 -11.32 15.98
C GLU A 218 -0.55 -11.73 14.50
N SER A 219 -1.17 -10.98 13.59
CA SER A 219 -1.14 -11.31 12.16
C SER A 219 0.22 -10.97 11.54
N PRO A 220 0.92 -11.92 10.90
CA PRO A 220 2.14 -11.63 10.15
C PRO A 220 1.85 -10.85 8.85
N VAL A 221 0.60 -10.84 8.37
CA VAL A 221 0.20 -10.00 7.23
C VAL A 221 0.19 -8.54 7.66
N ILE A 222 -0.26 -8.23 8.86
CA ILE A 222 -0.29 -6.86 9.39
C ILE A 222 1.06 -6.44 9.98
N ASN A 223 1.68 -7.33 10.74
CA ASN A 223 2.94 -7.12 11.44
C ASN A 223 4.05 -7.98 10.82
N PRO A 224 4.66 -7.54 9.70
CA PRO A 224 5.71 -8.31 9.04
C PRO A 224 6.98 -8.39 9.89
N SER A 225 7.81 -9.37 9.59
CA SER A 225 9.14 -9.49 10.22
C SER A 225 10.03 -8.28 9.91
N ALA A 226 11.00 -8.00 10.79
CA ALA A 226 12.00 -6.96 10.56
C ALA A 226 12.78 -7.13 9.24
N ALA A 227 12.95 -8.38 8.76
CA ALA A 227 13.61 -8.66 7.49
C ALA A 227 12.78 -8.20 6.28
N VAL A 228 11.45 -8.25 6.38
CA VAL A 228 10.55 -7.70 5.36
C VAL A 228 10.56 -6.18 5.42
N VAL A 229 10.48 -5.59 6.63
CA VAL A 229 10.54 -4.14 6.82
C VAL A 229 11.82 -3.54 6.24
N ALA A 230 12.97 -4.21 6.43
CA ALA A 230 14.26 -3.77 5.90
C ALA A 230 14.36 -3.77 4.35
N LYS A 231 13.39 -4.40 3.66
CA LYS A 231 13.31 -4.45 2.20
C LYS A 231 12.20 -3.55 1.63
N LEU A 232 11.52 -2.78 2.48
CA LEU A 232 10.52 -1.82 2.01
C LEU A 232 11.21 -0.64 1.34
N SER A 233 10.75 -0.32 0.14
CA SER A 233 11.02 0.96 -0.51
C SER A 233 9.74 1.80 -0.47
N TYR A 234 9.85 3.12 -0.43
CA TYR A 234 8.67 3.99 -0.28
C TYR A 234 8.48 4.84 -1.53
N HIS A 235 7.21 5.05 -1.89
CA HIS A 235 6.84 5.97 -2.95
C HIS A 235 7.52 7.33 -2.79
N VAL A 236 7.99 7.88 -3.90
CA VAL A 236 8.58 9.21 -3.95
C VAL A 236 7.67 10.16 -4.72
N PHE A 237 7.65 11.42 -4.31
CA PHE A 237 6.92 12.44 -5.05
C PHE A 237 7.67 12.78 -6.35
N LEU A 238 7.07 12.45 -7.50
CA LEU A 238 7.70 12.61 -8.82
C LEU A 238 7.70 14.05 -9.35
N GLY A 239 6.95 14.97 -8.74
CA GLY A 239 6.89 16.36 -9.21
C GLY A 239 6.43 16.46 -10.67
N ASP A 240 7.22 17.18 -11.47
CA ASP A 240 6.94 17.41 -12.90
C ASP A 240 7.07 16.16 -13.77
N ASP A 241 7.68 15.08 -13.25
CA ASP A 241 7.80 13.80 -13.95
C ASP A 241 6.59 12.87 -13.76
N GLN A 242 5.61 13.22 -12.91
CA GLN A 242 4.38 12.44 -12.71
C GLN A 242 3.67 12.03 -14.02
N PRO A 243 3.56 12.91 -15.05
CA PRO A 243 2.93 12.54 -16.33
C PRO A 243 3.60 11.36 -17.04
N LYS A 244 4.86 11.02 -16.73
CA LYS A 244 5.53 9.83 -17.29
C LYS A 244 4.95 8.53 -16.72
N PHE A 245 4.64 8.50 -15.41
CA PHE A 245 3.93 7.38 -14.80
C PHE A 245 2.50 7.29 -15.34
N ASP A 246 1.84 8.43 -15.54
CA ASP A 246 0.50 8.52 -16.15
C ASP A 246 0.48 7.88 -17.54
N ALA A 247 1.46 8.21 -18.39
CA ALA A 247 1.57 7.63 -19.73
C ALA A 247 1.75 6.10 -19.72
N VAL A 248 2.59 5.57 -18.83
CA VAL A 248 2.78 4.11 -18.69
C VAL A 248 1.49 3.44 -18.23
N TRP A 249 0.80 4.03 -17.26
CA TRP A 249 -0.43 3.49 -16.69
C TRP A 249 -1.58 3.46 -17.70
N ASP A 250 -1.77 4.55 -18.42
CA ASP A 250 -2.79 4.67 -19.46
C ASP A 250 -2.53 3.66 -20.58
N ALA A 251 -1.26 3.52 -21.00
CA ALA A 251 -0.87 2.52 -22.00
C ALA A 251 -1.13 1.08 -21.52
N PHE A 252 -0.81 0.76 -20.26
CA PHE A 252 -1.12 -0.54 -19.67
C PHE A 252 -2.63 -0.81 -19.63
N LYS A 253 -3.44 0.18 -19.23
CA LYS A 253 -4.90 0.01 -19.18
C LYS A 253 -5.53 -0.19 -20.56
N ALA A 254 -4.95 0.44 -21.60
CA ALA A 254 -5.43 0.40 -22.97
C ALA A 254 -4.97 -0.82 -23.79
N ALA A 255 -3.96 -1.56 -23.34
CA ALA A 255 -3.40 -2.74 -24.00
C ALA A 255 -4.34 -3.95 -24.01
#